data_AF-A0A1Q4BT10-F1
#
_entry.id   AF-A0A1Q4BT10-F1
#
_cell.length_a   1.000
_cell.length_b   1.000
_cell.length_c   1.000
_cell.angle_alpha   90.00
_cell.angle_beta   90.00
_cell.angle_gamma   90.00
#
_symmetry.space_group_name_H-M   'P 1'
#
loop_
_entity.id
_entity.type
_entity.pdbx_description
1 polymer ?
#
loop_
_entity_poly.entity_id
_entity_poly.type
_entity_poly.pdbx_seq_one_letter_code
_entity_poly.pdbx_strand_id
1 'polypeptide(L)'
;MLALTMMCGWTAPAAADFRLCNNTSSRVGIALGYKDAEGWTTEGWWNVSSRSCETLLRGTLVARYYYIYALDYDRGGEWSGQAFMCSRDKEFTIRGTENCLARGFDRTGFFEVDTGEQRSWTVQLTETSQQNPKRLPGLPAPGSLPGLPNAPGVSGTPPASPPPGNKP
;
A
#
# COMPACT_ATOMS: atom_id res chain seq x y z
N MET A 1 -66.01 0.78 0.48
CA MET A 1 -64.95 1.01 -0.54
C MET A 1 -63.63 1.04 0.22
N LEU A 2 -62.92 -0.09 0.32
CA LEU A 2 -61.59 -0.13 0.96
C LEU A 2 -60.58 0.46 -0.03
N ALA A 3 -60.00 1.61 0.29
CA ALA A 3 -58.87 2.16 -0.44
C ALA A 3 -57.58 1.59 0.17
N LEU A 4 -56.95 0.66 -0.54
CA LEU A 4 -55.65 0.11 -0.20
C LEU A 4 -54.57 1.08 -0.69
N THR A 5 -54.01 1.87 0.23
CA THR A 5 -52.89 2.77 -0.04
C THR A 5 -51.63 1.94 -0.27
N MET A 6 -51.20 1.84 -1.53
CA MET A 6 -49.99 1.14 -1.94
C MET A 6 -48.75 2.02 -1.67
N MET A 7 -47.98 1.67 -0.64
CA MET A 7 -46.68 2.26 -0.36
C MET A 7 -45.63 1.69 -1.32
N CYS A 8 -45.23 2.47 -2.33
CA CYS A 8 -44.06 2.18 -3.15
C CYS A 8 -42.79 2.40 -2.31
N GLY A 9 -42.18 1.32 -1.83
CA GLY A 9 -40.86 1.35 -1.20
C GLY A 9 -39.77 1.63 -2.23
N TRP A 10 -39.10 2.77 -2.12
CA TRP A 10 -37.84 3.02 -2.83
C TRP A 10 -36.74 2.17 -2.20
N THR A 11 -36.35 1.08 -2.85
CA THR A 11 -35.09 0.40 -2.58
C THR A 11 -33.96 1.23 -3.22
N ALA A 12 -33.25 2.03 -2.42
CA ALA A 12 -32.00 2.60 -2.87
C ALA A 12 -31.01 1.46 -3.18
N PRO A 13 -30.25 1.52 -4.30
CA PRO A 13 -29.22 0.54 -4.55
C PRO A 13 -28.23 0.58 -3.40
N ALA A 14 -28.04 -0.56 -2.73
CA ALA A 14 -26.95 -0.71 -1.77
C ALA A 14 -25.65 -0.63 -2.57
N ALA A 15 -25.02 0.55 -2.58
CA ALA A 15 -23.77 0.79 -3.26
C ALA A 15 -22.70 -0.08 -2.59
N ALA A 16 -22.29 -1.13 -3.30
CA ALA A 16 -21.26 -2.04 -2.86
C ALA A 16 -19.96 -1.55 -3.48
N ASP A 17 -19.15 -0.79 -2.73
CA ASP A 17 -17.96 -0.11 -3.27
C ASP A 17 -16.72 -0.40 -2.41
N PHE A 18 -15.53 -0.25 -3.00
CA PHE A 18 -14.27 -0.15 -2.26
C PHE A 18 -13.93 1.32 -2.03
N ARG A 19 -13.96 1.74 -0.77
CA ARG A 19 -13.72 3.13 -0.36
C ARG A 19 -12.46 3.24 0.49
N LEU A 20 -11.83 4.40 0.43
CA LEU A 20 -10.72 4.75 1.31
C LEU A 20 -11.00 6.09 1.96
N CYS A 21 -10.94 6.13 3.28
CA CYS A 21 -11.05 7.32 4.10
C CYS A 21 -9.68 7.74 4.60
N ASN A 22 -9.25 8.93 4.19
CA ASN A 22 -8.05 9.58 4.68
C ASN A 22 -8.33 10.30 6.00
N ASN A 23 -7.99 9.67 7.12
CA ASN A 23 -8.10 10.27 8.45
C ASN A 23 -6.80 10.94 8.90
N THR A 24 -5.86 11.19 8.00
CA THR A 24 -4.69 12.02 8.31
C THR A 24 -5.02 13.50 8.17
N SER A 25 -4.09 14.37 8.57
CA SER A 25 -4.17 15.80 8.29
C SER A 25 -3.61 16.20 6.91
N SER A 26 -2.93 15.29 6.20
CA SER A 26 -2.32 15.54 4.89
C SER A 26 -3.19 15.10 3.72
N ARG A 27 -2.90 15.60 2.52
CA ARG A 27 -3.35 15.03 1.25
C ARG A 27 -2.57 13.76 0.95
N VAL A 28 -3.26 12.77 0.42
CA VAL A 28 -2.67 11.46 0.17
C VAL A 28 -2.94 11.02 -1.27
N GLY A 29 -1.90 10.58 -1.96
CA GLY A 29 -1.98 9.88 -3.23
C GLY A 29 -2.16 8.39 -3.00
N ILE A 30 -3.12 7.75 -3.68
CA ILE A 30 -3.40 6.32 -3.54
C ILE A 30 -3.18 5.60 -4.87
N ALA A 31 -2.60 4.41 -4.80
CA ALA A 31 -2.63 3.40 -5.83
C ALA A 31 -3.29 2.11 -5.29
N LEU A 32 -4.04 1.42 -6.14
CA LEU A 32 -4.82 0.23 -5.82
C LEU A 32 -4.38 -0.92 -6.74
N GLY A 33 -4.06 -2.06 -6.16
CA GLY A 33 -3.87 -3.33 -6.83
C GLY A 33 -5.00 -4.29 -6.51
N TYR A 34 -5.54 -4.95 -7.52
CA TYR A 34 -6.57 -5.96 -7.36
C TYR A 34 -6.43 -7.07 -8.41
N LYS A 35 -7.08 -8.19 -8.14
CA LYS A 35 -7.15 -9.31 -9.09
C LYS A 35 -8.58 -9.46 -9.59
N ASP A 36 -8.73 -9.46 -10.91
CA ASP A 36 -10.00 -9.73 -11.59
C ASP A 36 -9.91 -11.01 -12.44
N ALA A 37 -10.89 -11.22 -13.33
CA ALA A 37 -10.95 -12.38 -14.21
C ALA A 37 -9.80 -12.46 -15.23
N GLU A 38 -9.22 -11.31 -15.60
CA GLU A 38 -8.13 -11.21 -16.58
C GLU A 38 -6.76 -11.32 -15.91
N GLY A 39 -6.68 -11.02 -14.61
CA GLY A 39 -5.50 -11.23 -13.79
C GLY A 39 -5.25 -10.08 -12.83
N TRP A 40 -3.98 -9.80 -12.58
CA TRP A 40 -3.59 -8.70 -11.70
C TRP A 40 -3.64 -7.36 -12.43
N THR A 41 -4.16 -6.36 -11.75
CA THR A 41 -4.27 -4.99 -12.24
C THR A 41 -3.86 -4.03 -11.14
N THR A 42 -3.06 -3.03 -11.50
CA THR A 42 -2.77 -1.90 -10.62
C THR A 42 -3.18 -0.59 -11.28
N GLU A 43 -3.76 0.28 -10.47
CA GLU A 43 -4.26 1.58 -10.87
C GLU A 43 -3.80 2.65 -9.88
N GLY A 44 -3.71 3.89 -10.36
CA GLY A 44 -3.36 5.06 -9.58
C GLY A 44 -3.33 6.28 -10.50
N TRP A 45 -3.27 7.53 -10.05
CA TRP A 45 -3.26 7.96 -8.66
C TRP A 45 -4.59 8.61 -8.32
N TRP A 46 -5.24 8.15 -7.25
CA TRP A 46 -6.32 8.92 -6.65
C TRP A 46 -5.74 9.95 -5.68
N ASN A 47 -6.20 11.18 -5.77
CA ASN A 47 -5.80 12.24 -4.83
C ASN A 47 -6.90 12.43 -3.79
N VAL A 48 -6.64 12.03 -2.56
CA VAL A 48 -7.61 12.05 -1.47
C VAL A 48 -7.24 13.17 -0.49
N SER A 49 -8.15 14.13 -0.34
CA SER A 49 -7.97 15.26 0.56
C SER A 49 -7.92 14.81 2.03
N SER A 50 -7.31 15.64 2.88
CA SER A 50 -7.33 15.47 4.33
C SER A 50 -8.77 15.32 4.85
N ARG A 51 -8.97 14.39 5.78
CA ARG A 51 -10.28 14.11 6.41
C ARG A 51 -11.42 13.82 5.43
N SER A 52 -11.12 13.22 4.28
CA SER A 52 -12.11 12.90 3.24
C SER A 52 -12.07 11.42 2.85
N CYS A 53 -13.15 10.94 2.23
CA CYS A 53 -13.24 9.57 1.73
C CYS A 53 -13.51 9.55 0.23
N GLU A 54 -12.78 8.72 -0.50
CA GLU A 54 -12.92 8.53 -1.95
C GLU A 54 -13.30 7.08 -2.28
N THR A 55 -13.96 6.89 -3.42
CA THR A 55 -14.28 5.56 -3.94
C THR A 55 -13.25 5.15 -4.96
N LEU A 56 -12.43 4.14 -4.63
CA LEU A 56 -11.35 3.68 -5.51
C LEU A 56 -11.85 2.67 -6.55
N LEU A 57 -12.77 1.79 -6.15
CA LEU A 57 -13.41 0.83 -7.04
C LEU A 57 -14.92 0.87 -6.82
N ARG A 58 -15.67 1.03 -7.91
CA ARG A 58 -17.14 1.02 -7.89
C ARG A 58 -17.68 -0.37 -8.15
N GLY A 59 -18.75 -0.73 -7.47
CA GLY A 59 -19.44 -1.99 -7.69
C GLY A 59 -18.88 -3.14 -6.83
N THR A 60 -19.63 -4.25 -6.86
CA THR A 60 -19.44 -5.35 -5.92
C THR A 60 -18.04 -5.92 -5.98
N LEU A 61 -17.39 -5.99 -4.81
CA LEU A 61 -16.07 -6.59 -4.68
C LEU A 61 -16.11 -8.08 -5.00
N VAL A 62 -15.29 -8.49 -5.96
CA VAL A 62 -15.19 -9.88 -6.43
C VAL A 62 -14.00 -10.62 -5.82
N ALA A 63 -13.01 -9.88 -5.32
CA ALA A 63 -11.85 -10.41 -4.62
C ALA A 63 -11.97 -10.22 -3.10
N ARG A 64 -11.28 -11.07 -2.34
CA ARG A 64 -11.10 -10.94 -0.89
C ARG A 64 -9.95 -9.99 -0.52
N TYR A 65 -8.89 -10.01 -1.31
CA TYR A 65 -7.67 -9.25 -1.02
C TYR A 65 -7.52 -8.12 -2.03
N TYR A 66 -7.32 -6.91 -1.50
CA TYR A 66 -6.97 -5.72 -2.26
C TYR A 66 -5.65 -5.18 -1.72
N TYR A 67 -4.88 -4.53 -2.58
CA TYR A 67 -3.54 -4.07 -2.26
C TYR A 67 -3.50 -2.57 -2.42
N ILE A 68 -2.99 -1.84 -1.44
CA ILE A 68 -2.95 -0.38 -1.49
C ILE A 68 -1.52 0.10 -1.29
N TYR A 69 -1.16 1.12 -2.05
CA TYR A 69 0.02 1.93 -1.78
C TYR A 69 -0.45 3.38 -1.63
N ALA A 70 0.10 4.09 -0.65
CA ALA A 70 -0.27 5.48 -0.42
C ALA A 70 0.95 6.36 -0.14
N LEU A 71 0.88 7.62 -0.56
CA LEU A 71 1.93 8.63 -0.40
C LEU A 71 1.36 9.85 0.32
N ASP A 72 2.03 10.32 1.38
CA ASP A 72 1.70 11.60 2.04
C ASP A 72 2.36 12.73 1.25
N TYR A 73 1.56 13.54 0.55
CA TYR A 73 2.08 14.61 -0.32
C TYR A 73 2.56 15.85 0.44
N ASP A 74 2.11 16.05 1.68
CA ASP A 74 2.39 17.28 2.41
C ASP A 74 3.58 17.12 3.37
N ARG A 75 3.66 15.98 4.07
CA ARG A 75 4.75 15.70 5.02
C ARG A 75 5.80 14.72 4.49
N GLY A 76 5.51 14.05 3.37
CA GLY A 76 6.30 12.91 2.91
C GLY A 76 6.05 11.67 3.75
N GLY A 77 6.52 10.53 3.23
CA GLY A 77 6.25 9.22 3.80
C GLY A 77 5.23 8.44 2.97
N GLU A 78 5.14 7.15 3.28
CA GLU A 78 4.34 6.21 2.50
C GLU A 78 3.66 5.17 3.41
N TRP A 79 2.55 4.64 2.93
CA TRP A 79 2.00 3.39 3.41
C TRP A 79 2.32 2.32 2.39
N SER A 80 3.32 1.51 2.69
CA SER A 80 3.79 0.43 1.84
C SER A 80 3.69 -0.93 2.55
N GLY A 81 3.79 -1.98 1.76
CA GLY A 81 3.79 -3.36 2.24
C GLY A 81 4.72 -4.26 1.43
N GLN A 82 4.52 -5.56 1.56
CA GLN A 82 5.42 -6.57 0.99
C GLN A 82 4.91 -7.13 -0.36
N ALA A 83 3.73 -6.72 -0.82
CA ALA A 83 3.16 -7.16 -2.09
C ALA A 83 3.70 -6.28 -3.22
N PHE A 84 4.73 -6.75 -3.93
CA PHE A 84 5.34 -5.97 -5.01
C PHE A 84 4.49 -5.99 -6.28
N MET A 85 4.14 -4.82 -6.79
CA MET A 85 3.38 -4.64 -8.01
C MET A 85 3.94 -3.47 -8.83
N CYS A 86 3.48 -3.33 -10.08
CA CYS A 86 3.95 -2.26 -10.97
C CYS A 86 3.22 -0.94 -10.69
N SER A 87 3.95 0.18 -10.71
CA SER A 87 3.41 1.53 -10.56
C SER A 87 4.13 2.54 -11.48
N ARG A 88 3.67 3.80 -11.49
CA ARG A 88 4.30 4.92 -12.21
C ARG A 88 4.07 6.23 -11.49
N ASP A 89 4.85 7.26 -11.84
CA ASP A 89 4.72 8.61 -11.27
C ASP A 89 3.43 9.37 -11.62
N LYS A 90 2.83 9.07 -12.78
CA LYS A 90 1.59 9.69 -13.27
C LYS A 90 0.43 8.72 -13.22
N GLU A 91 -0.80 9.19 -13.42
CA GLU A 91 -1.98 8.32 -13.53
C GLU A 91 -1.74 7.16 -14.51
N PHE A 92 -2.15 5.95 -14.09
CA PHE A 92 -1.81 4.69 -14.72
C PHE A 92 -2.87 3.62 -14.46
N THR A 93 -2.96 2.70 -15.41
CA THR A 93 -3.58 1.38 -15.27
C THR A 93 -2.63 0.38 -15.90
N ILE A 94 -2.16 -0.60 -15.13
CA ILE A 94 -1.18 -1.59 -15.56
C ILE A 94 -1.73 -2.99 -15.29
N ARG A 95 -1.74 -3.83 -16.32
CA ARG A 95 -2.03 -5.26 -16.21
C ARG A 95 -0.74 -6.05 -15.96
N GLY A 96 -0.80 -7.04 -15.07
CA GLY A 96 0.34 -7.87 -14.68
C GLY A 96 1.28 -7.20 -13.68
N THR A 97 1.96 -8.01 -12.88
CA THR A 97 2.87 -7.57 -11.80
C THR A 97 4.33 -7.96 -12.06
N GLU A 98 4.58 -8.62 -13.18
CA GLU A 98 5.88 -9.12 -13.60
C GLU A 98 6.67 -8.10 -14.41
N ASN A 99 8.00 -8.19 -14.30
CA ASN A 99 8.96 -7.44 -15.12
C ASN A 99 8.73 -5.92 -15.15
N CYS A 100 8.23 -5.31 -14.06
CA CYS A 100 7.87 -3.88 -14.01
C CYS A 100 8.98 -2.98 -14.58
N LEU A 101 10.22 -3.13 -14.07
CA LEU A 101 11.36 -2.32 -14.50
C LEU A 101 11.68 -2.48 -15.99
N ALA A 102 11.65 -3.72 -16.50
CA ALA A 102 11.92 -4.00 -17.92
C ALA A 102 10.82 -3.46 -18.84
N ARG A 103 9.60 -3.29 -18.31
CA ARG A 103 8.45 -2.68 -18.99
C ARG A 103 8.41 -1.15 -18.83
N GLY A 104 9.37 -0.56 -18.12
CA GLY A 104 9.45 0.89 -17.87
C GLY A 104 8.52 1.39 -16.76
N PHE A 105 8.17 0.52 -15.82
CA PHE A 105 7.38 0.81 -14.61
C PHE A 105 8.23 0.66 -13.36
N ASP A 106 7.79 1.29 -12.28
CA ASP A 106 8.40 1.13 -10.98
C ASP A 106 7.90 -0.13 -10.28
N ARG A 107 8.71 -0.68 -9.37
CA ARG A 107 8.34 -1.82 -8.54
C ARG A 107 8.07 -1.32 -7.12
N THR A 108 6.80 -1.27 -6.76
CA THR A 108 6.34 -0.67 -5.50
C THR A 108 5.72 -1.72 -4.59
N GLY A 109 5.94 -1.60 -3.28
CA GLY A 109 5.38 -2.50 -2.27
C GLY A 109 4.03 -2.01 -1.76
N PHE A 110 2.97 -2.76 -2.03
CA PHE A 110 1.61 -2.49 -1.57
C PHE A 110 1.33 -3.25 -0.27
N PHE A 111 0.54 -2.66 0.62
CA PHE A 111 0.01 -3.34 1.80
C PHE A 111 -1.30 -4.04 1.47
N GLU A 112 -1.48 -5.24 2.04
CA GLU A 112 -2.65 -6.06 1.81
C GLU A 112 -3.80 -5.64 2.73
N VAL A 113 -5.00 -5.62 2.16
CA VAL A 113 -6.28 -5.40 2.84
C VAL A 113 -7.13 -6.64 2.62
N ASP A 114 -7.42 -7.34 3.70
CA ASP A 114 -8.39 -8.44 3.73
C ASP A 114 -9.80 -7.88 3.96
N THR A 115 -10.67 -8.00 2.96
CA THR A 115 -12.07 -7.56 3.05
C THR A 115 -12.98 -8.62 3.65
N GLY A 116 -12.47 -9.83 3.94
CA GLY A 116 -13.26 -10.93 4.46
C GLY A 116 -14.40 -11.37 3.51
N GLU A 117 -14.18 -11.26 2.20
CA GLU A 117 -15.18 -11.56 1.15
C GLU A 117 -16.43 -10.67 1.20
N GLN A 118 -16.32 -9.51 1.84
CA GLN A 118 -17.40 -8.54 1.85
C GLN A 118 -17.54 -7.88 0.48
N ARG A 119 -18.80 -7.64 0.09
CA ARG A 119 -19.17 -7.00 -1.18
C ARG A 119 -18.83 -5.51 -1.24
N SER A 120 -18.60 -4.88 -0.09
CA SER A 120 -18.24 -3.48 0.09
C SER A 120 -17.24 -3.36 1.23
N TRP A 121 -16.27 -2.49 1.11
CA TRP A 121 -15.26 -2.31 2.15
C TRP A 121 -14.78 -0.87 2.22
N THR A 122 -14.46 -0.39 3.43
CA THR A 122 -13.86 0.93 3.63
C THR A 122 -12.56 0.82 4.40
N VAL A 123 -11.46 1.25 3.79
CA VAL A 123 -10.15 1.34 4.42
C VAL A 123 -10.03 2.67 5.15
N GLN A 124 -9.57 2.63 6.40
CA GLN A 124 -9.31 3.82 7.21
C GLN A 124 -7.80 4.06 7.23
N LEU A 125 -7.35 5.11 6.54
CA LEU A 125 -5.94 5.47 6.49
C LEU A 125 -5.61 6.41 7.66
N THR A 126 -4.63 6.03 8.47
CA THR A 126 -4.17 6.84 9.62
C THR A 126 -2.66 6.97 9.62
N GLU A 127 -2.14 7.94 10.35
CA GLU A 127 -0.71 8.23 10.46
C GLU A 127 0.06 7.07 11.10
N THR A 128 -0.52 6.41 12.11
CA THR A 128 0.06 5.21 12.75
C THR A 128 0.21 4.05 11.76
N SER A 129 -0.67 3.96 10.75
CA SER A 129 -0.60 2.92 9.73
C SER A 129 0.58 3.08 8.77
N GLN A 130 1.19 4.27 8.66
CA GLN A 130 2.37 4.50 7.79
C GLN A 130 3.55 3.60 8.20
N GLN A 131 3.63 3.26 9.49
CA GLN A 131 4.78 2.59 10.09
C GLN A 131 4.67 1.06 10.14
N ASN A 132 3.64 0.45 9.55
CA ASN A 132 3.44 -1.00 9.64
C ASN A 132 3.60 -1.75 8.31
N PRO A 133 4.79 -1.77 7.69
CA PRO A 133 5.16 -2.83 6.78
C PRO A 133 5.55 -4.04 7.64
N LYS A 134 4.58 -4.64 8.35
CA LYS A 134 4.73 -5.86 9.16
C LYS A 134 6.13 -5.96 9.79
N ARG A 135 6.40 -5.23 10.89
CA ARG A 135 7.49 -5.64 11.80
C ARG A 135 7.24 -7.12 12.08
N LEU A 136 8.02 -8.01 11.48
CA LEU A 136 8.04 -9.41 11.87
C LEU A 136 8.29 -9.41 13.38
N PRO A 137 7.36 -9.89 14.20
CA PRO A 137 7.65 -10.11 15.61
C PRO A 137 8.70 -11.22 15.66
N GLY A 138 9.98 -10.85 15.83
CA GLY A 138 11.05 -11.82 16.05
C GLY A 138 12.29 -11.75 15.17
N LEU A 139 12.56 -10.68 14.42
CA LEU A 139 13.93 -10.46 13.93
C LEU A 139 14.74 -9.72 15.01
N PRO A 140 15.72 -10.36 15.67
CA PRO A 140 16.61 -9.63 16.56
C PRO A 140 17.41 -8.62 15.73
N ALA A 141 17.62 -7.43 16.30
CA ALA A 141 18.57 -6.46 15.77
C ALA A 141 19.92 -7.16 15.51
N PRO A 142 20.64 -6.85 14.41
CA PRO A 142 22.00 -7.34 14.22
C PRO A 142 22.89 -6.67 15.27
N GLY A 143 22.99 -7.28 16.45
CA GLY A 143 23.76 -6.71 17.56
C GLY A 143 23.57 -7.31 18.95
N SER A 144 22.81 -8.39 19.14
CA SER A 144 22.69 -9.01 20.47
C SER A 144 22.64 -10.53 20.41
N LEU A 145 23.80 -11.15 20.26
CA LEU A 145 24.01 -12.56 20.64
C LEU A 145 24.67 -12.58 22.03
N PRO A 146 23.96 -12.98 23.09
CA PRO A 146 24.58 -13.32 24.36
C PRO A 146 25.12 -14.75 24.27
N GLY A 147 26.44 -14.92 24.40
CA GLY A 147 27.05 -16.22 24.64
C GLY A 147 28.07 -16.67 23.59
N LEU A 148 29.23 -15.99 23.55
CA LEU A 148 30.50 -16.68 23.33
C LEU A 148 31.46 -16.27 24.45
N PRO A 149 32.15 -17.22 25.12
CA PRO A 149 33.19 -16.87 26.07
C PRO A 149 34.33 -16.11 25.36
N ASN A 150 34.74 -15.01 26.00
CA ASN A 150 35.79 -14.09 25.57
C ASN A 150 37.00 -14.81 24.96
N ALA A 151 37.29 -14.54 23.69
CA ALA A 151 38.62 -14.72 23.13
C ALA A 151 39.41 -13.40 23.34
N PRO A 152 40.68 -13.45 23.78
CA PRO A 152 41.48 -12.23 23.98
C PRO A 152 41.74 -11.51 22.65
N GLY A 153 41.61 -10.19 22.68
CA GLY A 153 41.66 -9.32 21.51
C GLY A 153 43.00 -9.31 20.79
N VAL A 154 42.93 -9.29 19.46
CA VAL A 154 44.02 -8.83 18.60
C VAL A 154 43.66 -7.42 18.11
N SER A 155 44.47 -6.46 18.52
CA SER A 155 44.43 -5.08 18.05
C SER A 155 44.79 -5.04 16.56
N GLY A 156 43.86 -4.61 15.72
CA GLY A 156 44.10 -4.34 14.31
C GLY A 156 43.58 -2.95 13.95
N THR A 157 44.50 -2.00 13.81
CA THR A 157 44.26 -0.68 13.22
C THR A 157 43.74 -0.82 11.78
N PRO A 158 42.78 0.01 11.33
CA PRO A 158 42.38 0.04 9.92
C PRO A 158 43.47 0.71 9.07
N PRO A 159 43.78 0.22 7.86
CA PRO A 159 44.63 0.93 6.91
C PRO A 159 43.87 2.13 6.30
N ALA A 160 44.61 3.22 6.10
CA ALA A 160 44.14 4.43 5.44
C ALA A 160 43.87 4.22 3.94
N SER A 161 42.80 4.81 3.44
CA SER A 161 42.45 4.85 2.01
C SER A 161 43.47 5.68 1.20
N PRO A 162 43.82 5.29 -0.04
CA PRO A 162 44.65 6.11 -0.92
C PRO A 162 43.86 7.24 -1.60
N PRO A 163 44.53 8.36 -2.00
CA PRO A 163 43.88 9.51 -2.66
C PRO A 163 43.53 9.24 -4.14
N PRO A 164 42.56 9.99 -4.71
CA PRO A 164 42.11 9.81 -6.09
C PRO A 164 43.17 10.27 -7.10
N GLY A 165 43.47 9.40 -8.06
CA GLY A 165 44.40 9.66 -9.16
C GLY A 165 43.77 10.52 -10.26
N ASN A 166 44.57 11.46 -10.77
CA ASN A 166 44.29 12.24 -11.98
C ASN A 166 44.28 11.33 -13.23
N LYS A 167 43.30 11.54 -14.09
CA LYS A 167 43.21 10.95 -15.44
C LYS A 167 44.05 11.80 -16.42
N PRO A 168 44.75 11.19 -17.39
CA PRO A 168 45.38 11.92 -18.50
C PRO A 168 44.35 12.53 -19.47
#